data_AF-A0A8T1P3G6-F1
#
_entry.id   AF-A0A8T1P3G6-F1
#
_cell.length_a   1.000
_cell.length_b   1.000
_cell.length_c   1.000
_cell.angle_alpha   90.00
_cell.angle_beta   90.00
_cell.angle_gamma   90.00
#
_symmetry.space_group_name_H-M   'P 1'
#
loop_
_entity.id
_entity.type
_entity.pdbx_description
1 polymer ?
#
loop_
_entity_poly.entity_id
_entity_poly.type
_entity_poly.pdbx_seq_one_letter_code
_entity_poly.pdbx_strand_id
1 'polypeptide(L)'
;METQLILEELLQVEVEIQDVQDHINRLLERQEKLYERQTELKTLLEACEGSGDPVADGASATVENWSGPFEWDSKADDVRFNVFGIPTYRENQREPPDISAIFWM
;
A
#
# COMPACT_ATOMS: atom_id res chain seq x y z
N MET A 1 26.90 17.86 -56.75
CA MET A 1 25.77 16.94 -56.51
C MET A 1 26.02 16.15 -55.24
N GLU A 2 27.16 15.47 -55.10
CA GLU A 2 27.54 14.73 -53.88
C GLU A 2 27.55 15.59 -52.60
N THR A 3 28.09 16.81 -52.66
CA THR A 3 28.11 17.71 -51.50
C THR A 3 26.73 18.12 -51.00
N GLN A 4 25.73 18.20 -51.89
CA GLN A 4 24.35 18.51 -51.50
C GLN A 4 23.67 17.32 -50.82
N LEU A 5 23.93 16.10 -51.30
CA LEU A 5 23.42 14.87 -50.67
C LEU A 5 23.98 14.70 -49.27
N ILE A 6 25.29 14.96 -49.08
CA ILE A 6 25.93 14.90 -47.76
C ILE A 6 25.33 15.94 -46.80
N LEU A 7 25.02 17.16 -47.28
CA LEU A 7 24.37 18.18 -46.47
C LEU A 7 22.95 17.79 -46.07
N GLU A 8 22.20 17.16 -46.97
CA GLU A 8 20.84 16.69 -46.68
C GLU A 8 20.83 15.55 -45.66
N GLU A 9 21.74 14.58 -45.80
CA GLU A 9 21.92 13.50 -44.81
C GLU A 9 22.35 14.06 -43.45
N LEU A 10 23.27 15.03 -43.42
CA LEU A 10 23.69 15.68 -42.17
C LEU A 10 22.51 16.36 -41.48
N LEU A 11 21.68 17.11 -42.22
CA LEU A 11 20.48 17.76 -41.66
C LEU A 11 19.49 16.74 -41.10
N GLN A 12 19.30 15.62 -41.79
CA GLN A 12 18.44 14.54 -41.30
C GLN A 12 18.96 13.95 -39.98
N VAL A 13 20.27 13.69 -39.89
CA VAL A 13 20.91 13.19 -38.67
C VAL A 13 20.79 14.21 -37.53
N GLU A 14 20.96 15.50 -37.79
CA GLU A 14 20.79 16.56 -36.78
C GLU A 14 19.36 16.60 -36.22
N VAL A 15 18.34 16.44 -37.07
CA VAL A 15 16.94 16.36 -36.66
C VAL A 15 16.69 15.14 -35.77
N GLU A 16 17.21 13.96 -36.16
CA GLU A 16 17.07 12.73 -35.38
C GLU A 16 17.77 12.84 -34.02
N ILE A 17 18.94 13.48 -33.97
CA ILE A 17 19.63 13.77 -32.71
C ILE A 17 18.75 14.64 -31.81
N GLN A 18 18.14 15.70 -32.36
CA GLN A 18 17.28 16.59 -31.58
C GLN A 18 16.03 15.86 -31.05
N ASP A 19 15.41 15.01 -31.86
CA ASP A 19 14.25 14.22 -31.43
C ASP A 19 14.59 13.23 -30.30
N VAL A 20 15.75 12.59 -30.38
CA VAL A 20 16.27 11.71 -29.32
C VAL A 20 16.55 12.52 -28.05
N GLN A 21 17.16 13.71 -28.19
CA GLN A 21 17.43 14.61 -27.06
C GLN A 21 16.12 14.99 -26.34
N ASP A 22 15.08 15.34 -27.08
CA ASP A 22 13.77 15.68 -26.53
C ASP A 22 13.10 14.49 -25.84
N HIS A 23 13.28 13.28 -26.37
CA HIS A 23 12.80 12.07 -25.71
C HIS A 23 13.51 11.83 -24.38
N ILE A 24 14.83 11.99 -24.34
CA ILE A 24 15.63 11.86 -23.11
C ILE A 24 15.15 12.88 -22.07
N ASN A 25 14.93 14.13 -22.46
CA ASN A 25 14.44 15.18 -21.55
C ASN A 25 13.09 14.80 -20.91
N ARG A 26 12.12 14.30 -21.71
CA ARG A 26 10.84 13.81 -21.17
C ARG A 26 10.99 12.65 -20.21
N LEU A 27 11.94 11.74 -20.46
CA LEU A 27 12.22 10.62 -19.56
C LEU A 27 12.84 11.11 -18.24
N LEU A 28 13.74 12.10 -18.28
CA LEU A 28 14.33 12.70 -17.08
C LEU A 28 13.28 13.41 -16.23
N GLU A 29 12.39 14.20 -16.83
CA GLU A 29 11.27 14.84 -16.11
C GLU A 29 10.36 13.79 -15.43
N ARG A 30 10.09 12.68 -16.13
CA ARG A 30 9.31 11.58 -15.55
C ARG A 30 10.06 10.90 -14.40
N GLN A 31 11.36 10.72 -14.55
CA GLN A 31 12.21 10.12 -13.52
C GLN A 31 12.23 10.99 -12.25
N GLU A 32 12.31 12.31 -12.39
CA GLU A 32 12.26 13.25 -11.27
C GLU A 32 10.95 13.13 -10.49
N LYS A 33 9.81 13.15 -11.17
CA LYS A 33 8.48 12.97 -10.53
C LYS A 33 8.34 11.63 -9.81
N LEU A 34 8.96 10.57 -10.34
CA LEU A 34 8.95 9.26 -9.71
C LEU A 34 9.82 9.24 -8.44
N TYR A 35 10.97 9.92 -8.44
CA TYR A 35 11.79 10.07 -7.24
C TYR A 35 11.06 10.86 -6.16
N GLU A 36 10.41 11.96 -6.51
CA GLU A 36 9.60 12.74 -5.56
C GLU A 36 8.53 11.87 -4.89
N ARG A 37 7.72 11.15 -5.70
CA ARG A 37 6.71 10.24 -5.16
C ARG A 37 7.30 9.09 -4.34
N GLN A 38 8.46 8.57 -4.75
CA GLN A 38 9.17 7.55 -3.95
C GLN A 38 9.56 8.10 -2.58
N THR A 39 10.11 9.31 -2.53
CA THR A 39 10.48 9.94 -1.26
C THR A 39 9.26 10.19 -0.37
N GLU A 40 8.16 10.69 -0.94
CA GLU A 40 6.89 10.86 -0.21
C GLU A 40 6.40 9.53 0.39
N LEU A 41 6.34 8.47 -0.41
CA LEU A 41 5.90 7.15 0.06
C LEU A 41 6.82 6.60 1.16
N LYS A 42 8.14 6.81 1.05
CA LYS A 42 9.10 6.43 2.11
C LYS A 42 8.82 7.19 3.40
N THR A 43 8.60 8.50 3.32
CA THR A 43 8.29 9.30 4.52
C THR A 43 6.98 8.87 5.19
N LEU A 44 5.95 8.53 4.41
CA LEU A 44 4.69 8.00 4.93
C LEU A 44 4.90 6.64 5.62
N LEU A 45 5.72 5.77 5.03
CA LEU A 45 6.04 4.46 5.60
C LEU A 45 6.79 4.62 6.93
N GLU A 46 7.80 5.49 6.98
CA GLU A 46 8.53 5.82 8.21
C GLU A 46 7.60 6.43 9.28
N ALA A 47 6.64 7.27 8.89
CA ALA A 47 5.65 7.81 9.82
C ALA A 47 4.72 6.73 10.38
N CYS A 48 4.33 5.75 9.57
CA CYS A 48 3.56 4.59 10.03
C CYS A 48 4.39 3.71 10.98
N GLU A 49 5.65 3.44 10.66
CA GLU A 49 6.57 2.67 11.52
C GLU A 49 6.87 3.40 12.83
N GLY A 50 7.07 4.72 12.79
CA GLY A 50 7.29 5.58 13.96
C GLY A 50 6.02 5.85 14.79
N SER A 51 4.84 5.59 14.23
CA SER A 51 3.57 5.54 14.99
C SER A 51 3.34 4.20 15.70
N GLY A 52 4.28 3.27 15.58
CA GLY A 52 4.44 2.22 16.58
C GLY A 52 4.69 2.86 17.94
N ASP A 53 3.64 2.90 18.77
CA ASP A 53 3.70 3.17 20.20
C ASP A 53 5.00 2.58 20.79
N PRO A 54 5.65 3.21 21.78
CA PRO A 54 6.72 2.55 22.51
C PRO A 54 6.13 1.32 23.20
N VAL A 55 6.17 0.18 22.50
CA VAL A 55 6.15 -1.13 23.12
C VAL A 55 7.39 -1.13 23.98
N ALA A 56 7.18 -0.79 25.24
CA ALA A 56 8.17 -0.92 26.29
C ALA A 56 8.80 -2.31 26.15
N ASP A 57 10.12 -2.31 26.00
CA ASP A 57 11.00 -3.46 26.10
C ASP A 57 10.47 -4.43 27.17
N GLY A 58 9.88 -5.55 26.76
CA GLY A 58 9.35 -6.55 27.68
C GLY A 58 8.12 -7.35 27.23
N ALA A 59 7.47 -7.03 26.12
CA ALA A 59 6.38 -7.86 25.60
C ALA A 59 6.77 -8.42 24.23
N SER A 60 7.15 -9.71 24.23
CA SER A 60 6.99 -10.62 23.09
C SER A 60 5.76 -10.19 22.30
N ALA A 61 5.88 -9.99 20.98
CA ALA A 61 4.75 -9.72 20.08
C ALA A 61 3.60 -10.64 20.49
N THR A 62 2.69 -10.10 21.29
CA THR A 62 1.55 -10.84 21.77
C THR A 62 0.66 -10.75 20.56
N VAL A 63 0.56 -11.87 19.85
CA VAL A 63 -0.59 -12.13 19.00
C VAL A 63 -1.77 -11.70 19.84
N GLU A 64 -2.32 -10.53 19.54
CA GLU A 64 -3.38 -9.93 20.32
C GLU A 64 -4.47 -10.99 20.36
N ASN A 65 -4.76 -11.50 21.55
CA ASN A 65 -5.60 -12.66 21.69
C ASN A 65 -7.04 -12.20 21.43
N TRP A 66 -7.42 -12.12 20.16
CA TRP A 66 -8.77 -11.80 19.70
C TRP A 66 -9.82 -12.83 20.14
N SER A 67 -9.38 -13.94 20.74
CA SER A 67 -10.23 -14.94 21.39
C SER A 67 -10.35 -14.76 22.92
N GLY A 68 -9.67 -13.74 23.47
CA GLY A 68 -9.72 -13.39 24.89
C GLY A 68 -11.00 -12.63 25.25
N PRO A 69 -11.33 -12.55 26.56
CA PRO A 69 -12.45 -11.74 27.02
C PRO A 69 -12.15 -10.25 26.85
N PHE A 70 -13.12 -9.50 26.34
CA PHE A 70 -13.06 -8.04 26.21
C PHE A 70 -13.91 -7.36 27.30
N GLU A 71 -13.55 -6.13 27.67
CA GLU A 71 -14.27 -5.31 28.66
C GLU A 71 -15.77 -5.14 28.35
N TRP A 72 -16.12 -5.17 27.06
CA TRP A 72 -17.50 -5.02 26.60
C TRP A 72 -18.28 -6.34 26.50
N ASP A 73 -17.64 -7.50 26.72
CA ASP A 73 -18.29 -8.82 26.63
C ASP A 73 -19.46 -8.95 27.62
N SER A 74 -19.28 -8.46 28.85
CA SER A 74 -20.34 -8.49 29.87
C SER A 74 -21.58 -7.68 29.44
N LYS A 75 -21.37 -6.55 28.76
CA LYS A 75 -22.46 -5.72 28.24
C LYS A 75 -23.11 -6.36 27.01
N ALA A 76 -22.33 -7.01 26.16
CA ALA A 76 -22.85 -7.75 25.01
C ALA A 76 -23.69 -8.95 25.45
N ASP A 77 -23.26 -9.69 26.48
CA ASP A 77 -24.01 -10.81 27.05
C ASP A 77 -25.31 -10.35 27.73
N ASP A 78 -25.28 -9.24 28.47
CA ASP A 78 -26.47 -8.64 29.07
C ASP A 78 -27.50 -8.27 28.00
N VAL A 79 -27.10 -7.55 26.95
CA VAL A 79 -27.99 -7.19 25.83
C VAL A 79 -28.50 -8.44 25.12
N ARG A 80 -27.63 -9.40 24.84
CA ARG A 80 -27.98 -10.65 24.14
C ARG A 80 -29.03 -11.46 24.88
N PHE A 81 -28.91 -11.58 26.20
CA PHE A 81 -29.85 -12.35 27.00
C PHE A 81 -31.10 -11.55 27.34
N ASN A 82 -30.97 -10.30 27.81
CA ASN A 82 -32.10 -9.53 28.33
C ASN A 82 -32.92 -8.81 27.24
N VAL A 83 -32.32 -8.47 26.10
CA VAL A 83 -33.03 -7.82 24.99
C VAL A 83 -33.46 -8.85 23.94
N PHE A 84 -32.56 -9.77 23.58
CA PHE A 84 -32.82 -10.73 22.50
C PHE A 84 -33.24 -12.13 22.98
N GLY A 85 -33.15 -12.43 24.28
CA GLY A 85 -33.53 -13.74 24.82
C GLY A 85 -32.61 -14.89 24.38
N ILE A 86 -31.39 -14.58 23.93
CA ILE A 86 -30.48 -15.58 23.36
C ILE A 86 -29.54 -16.08 24.48
N PRO A 87 -29.59 -17.38 24.86
CA PRO A 87 -28.78 -17.91 25.97
C PRO A 87 -27.31 -18.14 25.61
N THR A 88 -26.99 -18.56 24.38
CA THR A 88 -25.62 -18.66 23.85
C THR A 88 -25.53 -18.24 22.37
N TYR A 89 -24.38 -17.74 21.93
CA TYR A 89 -24.09 -17.57 20.49
C TYR A 89 -24.02 -18.93 19.80
N ARG A 90 -24.43 -19.00 18.53
CA ARG A 90 -24.18 -20.19 17.68
C ARG A 90 -22.71 -20.22 17.27
N GLU A 91 -22.15 -21.42 17.06
CA GLU A 91 -20.70 -21.61 16.80
C GLU A 91 -20.16 -20.70 15.69
N ASN A 92 -20.90 -20.54 14.60
CA ASN A 92 -20.54 -19.71 13.45
C ASN A 92 -20.61 -18.18 13.69
N GLN A 93 -21.05 -17.71 14.86
CA GLN A 93 -21.16 -16.28 15.17
C GLN A 93 -19.95 -15.75 15.95
N ARG A 94 -19.10 -16.64 16.47
CA ARG A 94 -17.90 -16.28 17.23
C ARG A 94 -16.61 -16.46 16.43
N GLU A 95 -16.67 -17.18 15.32
CA GLU A 95 -15.53 -17.37 14.43
C GLU A 95 -15.31 -16.09 13.60
N PRO A 96 -14.08 -15.53 13.57
CA PRO A 96 -13.74 -14.53 12.56
C PRO A 96 -13.96 -15.17 11.18
N PRO A 97 -14.54 -14.44 10.20
CA PRO A 97 -14.79 -15.00 8.89
C PRO A 97 -13.51 -15.57 8.31
N ASP A 98 -13.56 -16.80 7.80
CA ASP A 98 -12.45 -17.40 7.09
C ASP A 98 -12.28 -16.70 5.72
N ILE A 99 -11.50 -15.62 5.72
CA ILE A 99 -11.24 -14.79 4.52
C ILE A 99 -10.41 -15.59 3.49
N SER A 100 -9.81 -16.74 3.86
CA SER A 100 -9.06 -17.57 2.93
C SER A 100 -9.92 -18.18 1.82
N ALA A 101 -11.23 -18.32 2.05
CA ALA A 101 -12.19 -18.77 1.04
C ALA A 101 -12.54 -17.70 -0.01
N ILE A 102 -12.30 -16.41 0.28
CA ILE A 102 -12.60 -15.30 -0.64
C ILE A 102 -11.55 -15.17 -1.75
N PHE A 103 -10.32 -15.65 -1.50
CA PHE A 103 -9.21 -15.55 -2.45
C PHE A 103 -9.18 -16.65 -3.53
N TRP A 104 -10.10 -17.61 -3.48
CA TRP A 104 -10.18 -18.73 -4.45
C TRP A 104 -11.44 -18.69 -5.33
N MET A 105 -12.09 -17.54 -5.46
CA MET A 105 -13.23 -17.31 -6.36
C MET A 105 -12.88 -16.24 -7.40
#